data_AF-A0A528IQN5-F1
#
_entry.id   AF-A0A528IQN5-F1
#
_cell.length_a   1.000
_cell.length_b   1.000
_cell.length_c   1.000
_cell.angle_alpha   90.00
_cell.angle_beta   90.00
_cell.angle_gamma   90.00
#
_symmetry.space_group_name_H-M   'P 1'
#
loop_
_entity.id
_entity.type
_entity.pdbx_description
1 polymer ?
#
loop_
_entity_poly.entity_id
_entity_poly.type
_entity_poly.pdbx_seq_one_letter_code
_entity_poly.pdbx_strand_id
1 'polypeptide(L)' 'MASVPFDQMDGFIWMNGEFVKWADAKIHVLTHGLHYASAVFEGERAYG' A
#
# COMPACT_ATOMS: atom_id res chain seq x y z
N MET A 1 9.30 -4.03 -16.16
CA MET A 1 7.94 -3.95 -15.57
C MET A 1 7.77 -5.16 -14.67
N ALA A 2 7.23 -5.01 -13.46
CA ALA A 2 6.91 -6.17 -12.61
C ALA A 2 5.96 -7.10 -13.38
N SER A 3 6.20 -8.41 -13.35
CA SER A 3 5.38 -9.40 -14.08
C SER A 3 3.99 -9.59 -13.45
N VAL A 4 3.83 -9.20 -12.18
CA VAL A 4 2.58 -9.27 -11.41
C VAL A 4 2.21 -7.85 -10.93
N PRO A 5 0.96 -7.41 -11.09
CA PRO A 5 0.48 -6.15 -10.53
C PRO A 5 0.63 -6.10 -8.99
N PHE A 6 0.96 -4.93 -8.44
CA PHE A 6 1.19 -4.78 -7.00
C PHE A 6 -0.02 -5.17 -6.15
N ASP A 7 -1.25 -4.96 -6.60
CA ASP A 7 -2.47 -5.33 -5.88
C ASP A 7 -2.72 -6.85 -5.80
N GLN A 8 -2.00 -7.65 -6.59
CA GLN A 8 -2.13 -9.11 -6.68
C GLN A 8 -0.98 -9.86 -5.99
N MET A 9 -0.15 -9.17 -5.20
CA MET A 9 0.93 -9.81 -4.47
C MET A 9 0.41 -10.54 -3.22
N ASP A 10 1.10 -11.61 -2.83
CA ASP A 10 0.88 -12.29 -1.55
C ASP A 10 1.66 -11.60 -0.43
N GLY A 11 1.14 -11.67 0.80
CA GLY A 11 1.82 -11.16 1.99
C GLY A 11 0.91 -10.34 2.90
N PHE A 12 1.53 -9.48 3.72
CA PHE A 12 0.85 -8.62 4.67
C PHE A 12 1.34 -7.17 4.53
N ILE A 13 0.41 -6.24 4.72
CA ILE A 13 0.70 -4.80 4.83
C ILE A 13 0.34 -4.38 6.25
N TRP A 14 1.16 -3.54 6.87
CA TRP A 14 0.81 -2.91 8.13
C TRP A 14 -0.07 -1.69 7.85
N MET A 15 -1.29 -1.67 8.37
CA MET A 15 -2.27 -0.61 8.13
C MET A 15 -3.08 -0.37 9.40
N ASN A 16 -3.19 0.89 9.84
CA ASN A 16 -4.01 1.30 10.99
C ASN A 16 -3.71 0.55 12.31
N GLY A 17 -2.46 0.16 12.57
CA GLY A 17 -2.07 -0.49 13.82
C GLY A 17 -1.97 -2.02 13.75
N GLU A 18 -2.33 -2.65 12.64
CA GLU A 18 -2.38 -4.10 12.50
C GLU A 18 -1.83 -4.60 11.16
N PHE A 19 -1.45 -5.88 11.11
CA PHE A 19 -1.10 -6.55 9.85
C PHE A 19 -2.36 -7.08 9.19
N VAL A 20 -2.66 -6.56 8.00
CA VAL A 20 -3.75 -7.03 7.14
C VAL A 20 -3.19 -7.83 5.97
N LYS A 21 -3.98 -8.74 5.39
CA LYS A 21 -3.57 -9.40 4.14
C LYS A 21 -3.38 -8.35 3.06
N TRP A 22 -2.41 -8.56 2.18
CA TRP A 22 -2.09 -7.62 1.11
C TRP A 22 -3.31 -7.18 0.30
N ALA A 23 -4.16 -8.15 -0.08
CA ALA A 23 -5.39 -7.88 -0.84
C ALA A 23 -6.44 -7.05 -0.08
N ASP A 24 -6.37 -6.96 1.24
CA ASP A 24 -7.32 -6.23 2.09
C ASP A 24 -6.88 -4.78 2.37
N ALA A 25 -5.64 -4.42 2.02
CA ALA A 25 -5.10 -3.06 2.15
C ALA A 25 -5.68 -2.10 1.09
N LYS A 26 -6.99 -1.82 1.19
CA LYS A 26 -7.75 -1.00 0.24
C LYS A 26 -8.15 0.35 0.83
N ILE A 27 -8.33 1.32 -0.06
CA ILE A 27 -8.94 2.62 0.25
C ILE A 27 -10.10 2.90 -0.71
N HIS A 28 -11.05 3.76 -0.32
CA HIS A 28 -12.17 4.13 -1.19
C HIS A 28 -11.72 5.04 -2.34
N VAL A 29 -12.40 4.98 -3.48
CA VAL A 29 -12.06 5.80 -4.66
C VAL A 29 -12.24 7.30 -4.45
N LEU A 30 -13.01 7.70 -3.43
CA LEU A 30 -13.20 9.10 -3.01
C LEU A 30 -12.21 9.55 -1.92
N THR A 31 -11.15 8.79 -1.67
CA THR A 31 -10.11 9.18 -0.70
C THR A 31 -9.47 10.50 -1.11
N HIS A 32 -9.47 11.49 -0.21
CA HIS A 32 -8.96 12.83 -0.47
C HIS A 32 -7.54 12.84 -1.05
N GLY A 33 -6.65 11.98 -0.56
CA GLY A 33 -5.28 11.83 -1.05
C GLY A 33 -5.18 11.48 -2.54
N LEU A 34 -6.17 10.80 -3.11
CA LEU A 34 -6.20 10.45 -4.54
C LEU A 34 -6.63 11.62 -5.43
N HIS A 35 -7.43 12.55 -4.92
CA HIS A 35 -7.98 13.67 -5.69
C HIS A 35 -7.19 14.97 -5.49
N TYR A 36 -6.56 15.13 -4.34
CA TYR A 36 -5.91 16.38 -3.94
C TYR A 36 -4.44 16.21 -3.54
N ALA A 37 -3.84 15.06 -3.84
CA ALA A 37 -2.42 14.75 -3.55
C ALA A 37 -2.01 14.94 -2.08
N SER A 38 -2.97 14.84 -1.14
CA SER A 38 -2.73 15.03 0.30
C SER A 38 -2.16 13.76 0.95
N ALA A 39 -0.96 13.34 0.54
CA ALA A 39 -0.28 12.17 1.05
C ALA A 39 1.23 12.43 1.15
N VAL A 40 1.89 11.73 2.07
CA VAL A 40 3.35 11.69 2.20
C VAL A 40 3.81 10.24 2.17
N PHE A 41 5.00 9.98 1.66
CA PHE A 41 5.62 8.65 1.66
C PHE A 41 7.12 8.78 1.89
N GLU A 42 7.74 7.70 2.37
CA GLU A 42 9.18 7.57 2.53
C GLU A 42 9.65 6.29 1.82
N GLY A 43 10.96 6.22 1.54
CA GLY A 43 11.58 5.09 0.87
C GLY A 43 12.72 4.52 1.69
N GLU A 44 12.60 3.25 2.09
CA GLU A 44 13.60 2.56 2.91
C GLU A 44 14.25 1.40 2.15
N ARG A 45 15.49 1.07 2.51
CA ARG A 45 16.20 -0.11 1.99
C ARG A 45 16.78 -0.94 3.13
N ALA A 46 16.34 -2.19 3.22
CA ALA A 46 16.87 -3.17 4.17
C ALA A 46 17.95 -4.04 3.51
N TYR A 47 19.02 -4.30 4.26
CA TYR A 47 20.07 -5.26 3.92
C TYR A 47 20.22 -6.22 5.09
N GLY A 48 20.44 -7.51 4.79
CA GLY A 48 20.69 -8.57 5.76
C GLY A 48 22.07 -9.18 5.60
#